data_AF-A0AB35M6Y3-F1
#
_entry.id   AF-A0AB35M6Y3-F1
#
_cell.length_a   1.000
_cell.length_b   1.000
_cell.length_c   1.000
_cell.angle_alpha   90.00
_cell.angle_beta   90.00
_cell.angle_gamma   90.00
#
_symmetry.space_group_name_H-M   'P 1'
#
loop_
_entity.id
_entity.type
_entity.pdbx_description
1 polymer ?
#
loop_
_entity_poly.entity_id
_entity_poly.type
_entity_poly.pdbx_seq_one_letter_code
_entity_poly.pdbx_strand_id
1 'polypeptide(L)'
;MKGQRLLTGITTGMLVSLLSACGALSNITLPGNEHVADTPSVQDSCHGAGDLPDFKEGNCLLDEWVAFALQAQRGNDQWRDSTLMQLEGNRHDRRLARAIVLSWGDESDWELASDLYKADLPTAPSRLQPLLRQWLNGLEERRGLIADRDKSEGVRRKLSAENAQLSKKLEALTAIEEAINSRRQTTP
;
A
#
# COMPACT_ATOMS: atom_id res chain seq x y z
N MET A 1 28.40 -11.09 -58.78
CA MET A 1 28.83 -9.68 -59.02
C MET A 1 27.59 -8.85 -59.32
N LYS A 2 27.49 -7.64 -58.73
CA LYS A 2 26.52 -6.54 -59.02
C LYS A 2 25.04 -6.92 -58.79
N GLY A 3 24.26 -6.36 -57.87
CA GLY A 3 24.24 -5.02 -57.29
C GLY A 3 23.21 -4.18 -58.02
N GLN A 4 22.04 -3.92 -57.42
CA GLN A 4 21.33 -2.63 -57.56
C GLN A 4 20.18 -2.49 -56.56
N ARG A 5 20.27 -1.41 -55.78
CA ARG A 5 19.22 -0.82 -54.95
C ARG A 5 18.25 -0.02 -55.83
N LEU A 6 17.02 0.18 -55.36
CA LEU A 6 16.22 1.43 -55.32
C LEU A 6 14.74 1.02 -55.20
N LEU A 7 14.13 1.18 -54.02
CA LEU A 7 13.40 2.38 -53.55
C LEU A 7 11.96 2.42 -54.08
N THR A 8 10.97 2.34 -53.17
CA THR A 8 9.92 3.37 -52.92
C THR A 8 8.66 2.80 -52.23
N GLY A 9 8.14 3.53 -51.23
CA GLY A 9 6.71 3.57 -50.84
C GLY A 9 6.36 3.01 -49.44
N ILE A 10 6.63 3.69 -48.31
CA ILE A 10 5.87 4.80 -47.69
C ILE A 10 4.42 4.35 -47.31
N THR A 11 4.07 4.01 -46.06
CA THR A 11 3.52 4.91 -45.01
C THR A 11 2.94 3.97 -43.93
N THR A 12 3.34 3.99 -42.66
CA THR A 12 2.75 4.72 -41.52
C THR A 12 3.44 4.08 -40.29
N GLY A 13 4.07 4.75 -39.33
CA GLY A 13 3.92 6.13 -38.86
C GLY A 13 3.17 6.11 -37.52
N MET A 14 3.86 6.52 -36.44
CA MET A 14 3.37 6.78 -35.07
C MET A 14 3.02 5.55 -34.21
N LEU A 15 3.47 5.39 -32.95
CA LEU A 15 3.91 6.32 -31.90
C LEU A 15 4.89 5.59 -30.96
N VAL A 16 6.18 5.92 -31.04
CA VAL A 16 7.16 5.66 -29.95
C VAL A 16 7.89 6.97 -29.75
N SER A 17 7.39 7.82 -28.84
CA SER A 17 8.11 8.96 -28.24
C SER A 17 7.15 9.78 -27.36
N LEU A 18 6.87 9.34 -26.13
CA LEU A 18 6.36 10.20 -25.06
C LEU A 18 6.84 9.72 -23.68
N LEU A 19 8.16 9.59 -23.51
CA LEU A 19 8.78 9.52 -22.18
C LEU A 19 10.05 10.38 -22.19
N SER A 20 9.91 11.65 -22.55
CA SER A 20 10.95 12.65 -22.35
C SER A 20 10.33 14.05 -22.24
N ALA A 21 9.44 14.23 -21.27
CA ALA A 21 8.98 15.53 -20.84
C ALA A 21 8.57 15.48 -19.35
N CYS A 22 9.46 14.96 -18.51
CA CYS A 22 9.36 15.13 -17.05
C CYS A 22 10.62 15.84 -16.51
N GLY A 23 11.16 16.78 -17.29
CA GLY A 23 12.31 17.62 -16.92
C GLY A 23 12.09 19.11 -17.20
N ALA A 24 10.90 19.50 -17.69
CA ALA A 24 10.57 20.87 -18.10
C ALA A 24 9.37 21.44 -17.32
N LEU A 25 9.14 20.97 -16.09
CA LEU A 25 8.17 21.56 -15.16
C LEU A 25 8.83 22.21 -13.94
N SER A 26 10.14 22.49 -14.00
CA SER A 26 10.85 23.08 -12.87
C SER A 26 10.76 24.62 -12.80
N ASN A 27 10.26 25.30 -13.84
CA ASN A 27 10.26 26.77 -13.91
C ASN A 27 8.91 27.37 -14.35
N ILE A 28 7.80 26.95 -13.73
CA ILE A 28 6.63 27.84 -13.65
C ILE A 28 6.80 28.66 -12.37
N THR A 29 7.42 29.83 -12.50
CA THR A 29 7.35 30.86 -11.47
C THR A 29 5.92 31.42 -11.49
N LEU A 30 5.03 30.87 -10.66
CA LEU A 30 3.81 31.56 -10.28
C LEU A 30 4.22 32.87 -9.58
N PRO A 31 3.76 34.05 -10.01
CA PRO A 31 3.83 35.24 -9.18
C PRO A 31 2.72 35.11 -8.14
N GLY A 32 3.07 34.49 -7.02
CA GLY A 32 2.17 34.30 -5.90
C GLY A 32 2.99 33.80 -4.73
N ASN A 33 3.43 34.75 -3.90
CA ASN A 33 4.09 34.62 -2.61
C ASN A 33 4.83 33.30 -2.34
N GLU A 34 6.13 33.42 -2.13
CA GLU A 34 6.94 32.47 -1.37
C GLU A 34 6.40 32.35 0.07
N HIS A 35 5.22 31.77 0.23
CA HIS A 35 4.97 30.93 1.39
C HIS A 35 5.69 29.63 1.04
N VAL A 36 6.87 29.44 1.65
CA VAL A 36 7.24 28.11 2.12
C VAL A 36 5.94 27.54 2.67
N ALA A 37 5.40 26.52 2.01
CA ALA A 37 4.27 25.81 2.56
C ALA A 37 4.82 25.25 3.87
N ASP A 38 4.54 25.97 4.96
CA ASP A 38 4.71 25.46 6.30
C ASP A 38 4.02 24.11 6.24
N THR A 39 4.86 23.06 6.28
CA THR A 39 4.35 21.73 6.58
C THR A 39 3.56 21.97 7.84
N PRO A 40 2.23 21.71 7.90
CA PRO A 40 1.44 22.04 9.08
C PRO A 40 2.11 21.32 10.23
N SER A 41 2.94 22.08 10.92
CA SER A 41 3.66 21.60 12.06
C SER A 41 2.62 21.61 13.15
N VAL A 42 2.75 20.71 14.11
CA VAL A 42 1.81 20.58 15.24
C VAL A 42 1.67 21.90 16.04
N GLN A 43 2.39 22.97 15.65
CA GLN A 43 2.27 24.34 16.14
C GLN A 43 0.90 24.99 15.84
N ASP A 44 0.13 24.52 14.86
CA ASP A 44 -1.25 24.98 14.60
C ASP A 44 -2.33 24.06 15.24
N SER A 45 -2.01 23.42 16.38
CA SER A 45 -3.02 22.75 17.19
C SER A 45 -3.67 23.76 18.14
N CYS A 46 -4.99 23.69 18.31
CA CYS A 46 -5.71 24.62 19.18
C CYS A 46 -5.32 24.51 20.67
N HIS A 47 -4.67 23.42 21.07
CA HIS A 47 -4.16 23.21 22.42
C HIS A 47 -2.63 23.32 22.56
N GLY A 48 -1.90 23.66 21.49
CA GLY A 48 -0.45 23.77 21.50
C GLY A 48 0.24 22.42 21.23
N ALA A 49 1.44 22.51 20.67
CA ALA A 49 2.11 21.35 20.09
C ALA A 49 2.36 20.22 21.11
N GLY A 50 1.79 19.04 20.86
CA GLY A 50 2.20 17.79 21.49
C GLY A 50 1.17 17.07 22.35
N ASP A 51 -0.02 17.62 22.55
CA ASP A 51 -1.08 16.94 23.30
C ASP A 51 -1.82 15.89 22.44
N LEU A 52 -2.12 14.75 23.04
CA LEU A 52 -2.94 13.70 22.41
C LEU A 52 -4.38 14.17 22.26
N PRO A 53 -5.04 13.91 21.12
CA PRO A 53 -6.43 14.31 20.93
C PRO A 53 -7.34 13.58 21.92
N ASP A 54 -8.35 14.29 22.42
CA ASP A 54 -9.40 13.71 23.27
C ASP A 54 -10.81 14.07 22.77
N PHE A 55 -11.84 13.61 23.48
CA PHE A 55 -13.24 13.89 23.13
C PHE A 55 -13.80 15.17 23.77
N LYS A 56 -12.96 16.03 24.36
CA LYS A 56 -13.47 17.28 24.91
C LYS A 56 -14.06 18.11 23.78
N GLU A 57 -15.29 18.54 23.99
CA GLU A 57 -15.99 19.36 23.01
C GLU A 57 -15.33 20.73 22.95
N GLY A 58 -14.83 21.07 21.77
CA GLY A 58 -14.21 22.35 21.46
C GLY A 58 -14.35 22.65 19.98
N ASN A 59 -14.20 23.93 19.61
CA ASN A 59 -14.34 24.35 18.21
C ASN A 59 -13.36 23.62 17.27
N CYS A 60 -12.24 23.13 17.82
CA CYS A 60 -11.15 22.50 17.09
C CYS A 60 -11.11 20.96 17.18
N LEU A 61 -12.15 20.31 17.73
CA LEU A 61 -12.18 18.85 17.88
C LEU A 61 -11.81 18.10 16.59
N LEU A 62 -12.35 18.55 15.45
CA LEU A 62 -12.04 17.91 14.17
C LEU A 62 -10.59 18.14 13.76
N ASP A 63 -10.11 19.37 13.89
CA ASP A 63 -8.79 19.78 13.41
C ASP A 63 -7.67 19.07 14.17
N GLU A 64 -7.84 18.85 15.47
CA GLU A 64 -6.87 18.13 16.30
C GLU A 64 -6.78 16.64 15.94
N TRP A 65 -7.92 15.99 15.73
CA TRP A 65 -7.93 14.60 15.30
C TRP A 65 -7.35 14.42 13.89
N VAL A 66 -7.60 15.38 12.99
CA VAL A 66 -6.99 15.41 11.65
C VAL A 66 -5.48 15.63 11.74
N ALA A 67 -5.02 16.61 12.51
CA ALA A 67 -3.60 16.89 12.71
C ALA A 67 -2.88 15.66 13.30
N PHE A 68 -3.49 15.00 14.28
CA PHE A 68 -2.97 13.78 14.86
C PHE A 68 -2.87 12.63 13.84
N ALA A 69 -3.90 12.43 13.01
CA ALA A 69 -3.87 11.39 11.97
C ALA A 69 -2.81 11.67 10.90
N LEU A 70 -2.62 12.94 10.52
CA LEU A 70 -1.55 13.36 9.62
C LEU A 70 -0.16 13.14 10.23
N GLN A 71 0.00 13.41 11.53
CA GLN A 71 1.22 13.10 12.25
C GLN A 71 1.46 11.59 12.30
N ALA A 72 0.42 10.78 12.55
CA ALA A 72 0.51 9.32 12.56
C ALA A 72 0.93 8.73 11.21
N GLN A 73 0.47 9.32 10.11
CA GLN A 73 0.87 8.92 8.76
C GLN A 73 2.35 9.20 8.48
N ARG A 74 2.91 10.28 9.03
CA ARG A 74 4.31 10.69 8.80
C ARG A 74 5.27 10.23 9.89
N GLY A 75 4.75 9.69 10.99
CA GLY A 75 5.50 9.26 12.15
C GLY A 75 6.44 8.10 11.81
N ASN A 76 7.69 8.22 12.26
CA ASN A 76 8.64 7.12 12.24
C ASN A 76 8.36 6.14 13.40
N ASP A 77 9.12 5.04 13.44
CA ASP A 77 8.89 3.96 14.42
C ASP A 77 9.09 4.43 15.86
N GLN A 78 10.11 5.26 16.12
CA GLN A 78 10.33 5.85 17.44
C GLN A 78 9.14 6.72 17.91
N TRP A 79 8.60 7.55 17.01
CA TRP A 79 7.41 8.36 17.31
C TRP A 79 6.21 7.46 17.56
N ARG A 80 6.03 6.41 16.76
CA ARG A 80 4.92 5.44 16.89
C ARG A 80 4.97 4.75 18.24
N ASP A 81 6.11 4.17 18.61
CA ASP A 81 6.30 3.45 19.88
C ASP A 81 6.04 4.36 21.09
N SER A 82 6.64 5.55 21.09
CA SER A 82 6.46 6.52 22.18
C SER A 82 5.01 7.01 22.28
N THR A 83 4.31 7.16 21.15
CA THR A 83 2.90 7.57 21.12
C THR A 83 1.98 6.44 21.59
N LEU A 84 2.25 5.19 21.20
CA LEU A 84 1.50 4.03 21.66
C LEU A 84 1.61 3.84 23.19
N MET A 85 2.79 4.07 23.77
CA MET A 85 2.98 4.08 25.22
C MET A 85 2.14 5.17 25.92
N GLN A 86 2.09 6.38 25.36
CA GLN A 86 1.28 7.47 25.93
C GLN A 86 -0.23 7.19 25.81
N LEU A 87 -0.62 6.47 24.77
CA LEU A 87 -2.01 6.09 24.49
C LEU A 87 -2.50 4.89 25.29
N GLU A 88 -1.70 4.36 26.23
CA GLU A 88 -2.13 3.29 27.13
C GLU A 88 -3.40 3.64 27.93
N GLY A 89 -4.12 2.60 28.32
CA GLY A 89 -5.40 2.67 29.03
C GLY A 89 -6.63 2.39 28.15
N ASN A 90 -7.80 2.56 28.79
CA ASN A 90 -9.09 2.09 28.27
C ASN A 90 -10.08 3.21 27.90
N ARG A 91 -9.67 4.48 27.97
CA ARG A 91 -10.53 5.58 27.52
C ARG A 91 -10.78 5.46 26.01
N HIS A 92 -12.03 5.69 25.60
CA HIS A 92 -12.44 5.50 24.21
C HIS A 92 -11.69 6.38 23.21
N ASP A 93 -11.42 7.65 23.58
CA ASP A 93 -10.61 8.56 22.78
C ASP A 93 -9.19 8.05 22.58
N ARG A 94 -8.52 7.61 23.66
CA ARG A 94 -7.18 7.01 23.57
C ARG A 94 -7.16 5.75 22.74
N ARG A 95 -8.18 4.91 22.86
CA ARG A 95 -8.30 3.68 22.06
C ARG A 95 -8.48 3.97 20.58
N LEU A 96 -9.26 4.99 20.21
CA LEU A 96 -9.39 5.45 18.82
C LEU A 96 -8.13 6.12 18.28
N ALA A 97 -7.45 6.94 19.09
CA ALA A 97 -6.14 7.48 18.72
C ALA A 97 -5.11 6.36 18.52
N ARG A 98 -5.15 5.30 19.35
CA ARG A 98 -4.32 4.10 19.16
C ARG A 98 -4.65 3.39 17.85
N ALA A 99 -5.94 3.25 17.53
CA ALA A 99 -6.39 2.68 16.26
C ALA A 99 -5.83 3.45 15.05
N ILE A 100 -5.81 4.79 15.11
CA ILE A 100 -5.19 5.63 14.07
C ILE A 100 -3.71 5.31 13.92
N VAL A 101 -2.95 5.31 15.02
CA VAL A 101 -1.51 5.05 14.99
C VAL A 101 -1.19 3.66 14.43
N LEU A 102 -1.90 2.63 14.88
CA LEU A 102 -1.74 1.25 14.42
C LEU A 102 -2.15 1.07 12.95
N SER A 103 -3.15 1.82 12.47
CA SER A 103 -3.59 1.75 11.06
C SER A 103 -2.55 2.28 10.06
N TRP A 104 -1.58 3.07 10.53
CA TRP A 104 -0.43 3.55 9.76
C TRP A 104 0.87 2.82 10.15
N GLY A 105 0.78 1.80 11.00
CA GLY A 105 1.87 0.89 11.33
C GLY A 105 1.89 -0.32 10.39
N ASP A 106 2.47 -1.40 10.89
CA ASP A 106 2.70 -2.62 10.13
C ASP A 106 1.41 -3.42 9.89
N GLU A 107 1.43 -4.26 8.86
CA GLU A 107 0.33 -5.14 8.49
C GLU A 107 -0.18 -5.99 9.67
N SER A 108 0.72 -6.39 10.58
CA SER A 108 0.40 -7.14 11.80
C SER A 108 -0.52 -6.39 12.78
N ASP A 109 -0.50 -5.06 12.74
CA ASP A 109 -1.27 -4.22 13.66
C ASP A 109 -2.66 -3.86 13.12
N TRP A 110 -2.89 -4.09 11.83
CA TRP A 110 -4.10 -3.62 11.14
C TRP A 110 -5.38 -4.30 11.64
N GLU A 111 -5.28 -5.55 12.11
CA GLU A 111 -6.40 -6.24 12.73
C GLU A 111 -6.79 -5.58 14.06
N LEU A 112 -5.82 -5.34 14.94
CA LEU A 112 -6.06 -4.65 16.22
C LEU A 112 -6.59 -3.23 15.99
N ALA A 113 -6.04 -2.50 15.02
CA ALA A 113 -6.54 -1.18 14.65
C ALA A 113 -8.02 -1.22 14.22
N SER A 114 -8.38 -2.17 13.35
CA SER A 114 -9.76 -2.36 12.90
C SER A 114 -10.72 -2.64 14.06
N ASP A 115 -10.33 -3.52 14.98
CA ASP A 115 -11.16 -3.88 16.12
C ASP A 115 -11.39 -2.70 17.07
N LEU A 116 -10.34 -1.91 17.33
CA LEU A 116 -10.45 -0.68 18.13
C LEU A 116 -11.38 0.34 17.46
N TYR A 117 -11.22 0.58 16.15
CA TYR A 117 -12.14 1.45 15.41
C TYR A 117 -13.58 0.97 15.55
N LYS A 118 -13.87 -0.30 15.28
CA LYS A 118 -15.24 -0.84 15.33
C LYS A 118 -15.85 -0.76 16.72
N ALA A 119 -15.05 -1.02 17.76
CA ALA A 119 -15.52 -1.01 19.14
C ALA A 119 -15.83 0.41 19.64
N ASP A 120 -14.97 1.38 19.32
CA ASP A 120 -15.00 2.69 19.96
C ASP A 120 -15.60 3.79 19.07
N LEU A 121 -15.71 3.60 17.75
CA LEU A 121 -16.36 4.57 16.85
C LEU A 121 -17.76 5.01 17.29
N PRO A 122 -18.66 4.13 17.78
CA PRO A 122 -19.99 4.54 18.25
C PRO A 122 -19.94 5.51 19.45
N THR A 123 -18.84 5.52 20.20
CA THR A 123 -18.64 6.38 21.38
C THR A 123 -18.04 7.74 21.02
N ALA A 124 -17.52 7.89 19.81
CA ALA A 124 -16.93 9.15 19.36
C ALA A 124 -18.00 10.23 19.19
N PRO A 125 -17.66 11.51 19.42
CA PRO A 125 -18.54 12.64 19.12
C PRO A 125 -19.08 12.57 17.69
N SER A 126 -20.36 12.93 17.50
CA SER A 126 -21.06 12.80 16.22
C SER A 126 -20.35 13.48 15.05
N ARG A 127 -19.65 14.60 15.31
CA ARG A 127 -18.87 15.34 14.32
C ARG A 127 -17.64 14.56 13.80
N LEU A 128 -17.07 13.67 14.61
CA LEU A 128 -15.89 12.86 14.27
C LEU A 128 -16.26 11.53 13.63
N GLN A 129 -17.43 10.96 13.95
CA GLN A 129 -17.82 9.62 13.49
C GLN A 129 -17.70 9.42 11.97
N PRO A 130 -18.10 10.37 11.08
CA PRO A 130 -17.96 10.19 9.65
C PRO A 130 -16.49 10.06 9.21
N LEU A 131 -15.60 10.87 9.80
CA LEU A 131 -14.17 10.85 9.50
C LEU A 131 -13.53 9.54 9.96
N LEU A 132 -13.80 9.12 11.20
CA LEU A 132 -13.30 7.85 11.74
C LEU A 132 -13.80 6.65 10.93
N ARG A 133 -15.04 6.70 10.44
CA ARG A 133 -15.60 5.67 9.55
C ARG A 133 -14.88 5.63 8.23
N GLN A 134 -14.55 6.79 7.65
CA GLN A 134 -13.79 6.85 6.41
C GLN A 134 -12.39 6.23 6.58
N TRP A 135 -11.72 6.50 7.69
CA TRP A 135 -10.42 5.89 7.98
C TRP A 135 -10.50 4.38 8.22
N LEU A 136 -11.52 3.90 8.95
CA LEU A 136 -11.79 2.47 9.09
C LEU A 136 -12.00 1.81 7.72
N ASN A 137 -12.81 2.41 6.85
CA ASN A 137 -13.06 1.86 5.51
C ASN A 137 -11.77 1.74 4.70
N GLY A 138 -10.91 2.77 4.72
CA GLY A 138 -9.61 2.73 4.04
C GLY A 138 -8.63 1.70 4.63
N LEU A 139 -8.70 1.44 5.94
CA LEU A 139 -7.95 0.36 6.56
C LEU A 139 -8.44 -1.01 6.09
N GLU A 140 -9.75 -1.24 6.07
CA GLU A 140 -10.34 -2.50 5.62
C GLU A 140 -10.08 -2.76 4.13
N GLU A 141 -10.08 -1.72 3.29
CA GLU A 141 -9.70 -1.83 1.89
C GLU A 141 -8.25 -2.31 1.74
N ARG A 142 -7.30 -1.70 2.46
CA ARG A 142 -5.90 -2.15 2.46
C ARG A 142 -5.76 -3.61 2.94
N ARG A 143 -6.47 -3.99 4.00
CA ARG A 143 -6.50 -5.38 4.49
C ARG A 143 -7.04 -6.35 3.44
N GLY A 144 -8.11 -5.96 2.74
CA GLY A 144 -8.68 -6.75 1.66
C GLY A 144 -7.69 -6.99 0.52
N LEU A 145 -6.98 -5.95 0.09
CA LEU A 145 -5.97 -6.06 -0.97
C LEU A 145 -4.82 -7.01 -0.61
N ILE A 146 -4.39 -7.00 0.66
CA ILE A 146 -3.38 -7.94 1.16
C ILE A 146 -3.90 -9.38 1.18
N ALA A 147 -5.12 -9.60 1.66
CA ALA A 147 -5.72 -10.93 1.66
C ALA A 147 -5.84 -11.49 0.23
N ASP A 148 -6.18 -10.64 -0.74
CA ASP A 148 -6.24 -11.01 -2.15
C ASP A 148 -4.86 -11.31 -2.76
N ARG A 149 -3.83 -10.53 -2.39
CA ARG A 149 -2.43 -10.80 -2.74
C ARG A 149 -2.00 -12.18 -2.24
N ASP A 150 -2.21 -12.45 -0.95
CA ASP A 150 -1.75 -13.68 -0.31
C ASP A 150 -2.45 -14.92 -0.88
N LYS A 151 -3.76 -14.80 -1.15
CA LYS A 151 -4.52 -15.82 -1.86
C LYS A 151 -3.96 -16.08 -3.25
N SER A 152 -3.66 -15.02 -4.00
CA SER A 152 -3.12 -15.12 -5.36
C SER A 152 -1.72 -15.76 -5.37
N GLU A 153 -0.86 -15.39 -4.41
CA GLU A 153 0.45 -16.04 -4.24
C GLU A 153 0.32 -17.52 -3.87
N GLY A 154 -0.61 -17.87 -2.99
CA GLY A 154 -0.91 -19.25 -2.63
C GLY A 154 -1.28 -20.09 -3.86
N VAL A 155 -2.15 -19.55 -4.73
CA VAL A 155 -2.52 -20.21 -6.01
C VAL A 155 -1.30 -20.36 -6.92
N ARG A 156 -0.47 -19.32 -7.07
CA ARG A 156 0.74 -19.39 -7.90
C ARG A 156 1.72 -20.45 -7.40
N ARG A 157 1.95 -20.52 -6.09
CA ARG A 157 2.84 -21.52 -5.48
C ARG A 157 2.32 -22.95 -5.71
N LYS A 158 1.00 -23.16 -5.53
CA LYS A 158 0.36 -24.45 -5.81
C LYS A 158 0.53 -24.86 -7.27
N LEU A 159 0.23 -23.98 -8.22
CA LEU A 159 0.33 -24.27 -9.65
C LEU A 159 1.78 -24.52 -10.07
N SER A 160 2.74 -23.80 -9.49
CA SER A 160 4.17 -24.03 -9.72
C SER A 160 4.60 -25.42 -9.25
N ALA A 161 4.13 -25.86 -8.07
CA ALA A 161 4.41 -27.20 -7.57
C ALA A 161 3.78 -28.29 -8.45
N GLU A 162 2.54 -28.09 -8.92
CA GLU A 162 1.85 -29.00 -9.84
C GLU A 162 2.60 -29.11 -11.19
N ASN A 163 3.05 -27.98 -11.76
CA ASN A 163 3.85 -27.97 -12.98
C ASN A 163 5.18 -28.71 -12.80
N ALA A 164 5.89 -28.50 -11.69
CA ALA A 164 7.13 -29.22 -11.41
C ALA A 164 6.89 -30.73 -11.30
N GLN A 165 5.79 -31.14 -10.66
CA GLN A 165 5.39 -32.53 -10.56
C GLN A 165 5.06 -33.15 -11.93
N LEU A 166 4.33 -32.42 -12.79
CA LEU A 166 3.98 -32.86 -14.13
C LEU A 166 5.22 -32.95 -15.03
N SER A 167 6.13 -31.98 -14.96
CA SER A 167 7.42 -32.02 -15.68
C SER A 167 8.22 -33.26 -15.30
N LYS A 168 8.35 -33.55 -14.00
CA LYS A 168 9.04 -34.75 -13.51
C LYS A 168 8.39 -36.05 -14.01
N LYS A 169 7.06 -36.09 -14.10
CA LYS A 169 6.34 -37.25 -14.67
C LYS A 169 6.61 -37.40 -16.16
N LEU A 170 6.64 -36.30 -16.92
CA LEU A 170 6.96 -36.33 -18.35
C LEU A 170 8.39 -36.80 -18.59
N GLU A 171 9.37 -36.27 -17.86
CA GLU A 171 10.77 -36.72 -17.92
C GLU A 171 10.91 -38.21 -17.64
N ALA A 172 10.21 -38.73 -16.63
CA ALA A 172 10.20 -40.15 -16.31
C ALA A 172 9.61 -41.00 -17.44
N LEU A 173 8.51 -40.54 -18.06
CA LEU A 173 7.91 -41.23 -19.22
C LEU A 173 8.83 -41.21 -20.44
N THR A 174 9.51 -40.09 -20.70
CA THR A 174 10.50 -39.97 -21.79
C THR A 174 11.67 -40.93 -21.57
N ALA A 175 12.22 -41.00 -20.36
CA ALA A 175 13.31 -41.92 -20.04
C ALA A 175 12.92 -43.40 -20.21
N ILE A 176 11.67 -43.75 -19.90
CA ILE A 176 11.14 -45.10 -20.14
C ILE A 176 11.10 -45.40 -21.64
N GLU A 177 10.62 -44.46 -22.46
CA GLU A 177 10.54 -44.64 -23.91
C GLU A 177 11.94 -44.81 -24.54
N GLU A 178 12.91 -44.00 -24.13
CA GLU A 178 14.30 -44.14 -24.56
C GLU A 178 14.90 -45.50 -24.16
N ALA A 179 14.60 -45.99 -22.95
CA ALA A 179 15.02 -47.30 -22.47
C ALA A 179 14.36 -48.47 -23.20
N ILE A 180 13.15 -48.28 -23.76
CA ILE A 180 12.47 -49.28 -24.58
C ILE A 180 13.06 -49.29 -26.00
N ASN A 181 13.25 -48.11 -26.60
CA ASN A 181 13.79 -48.00 -27.95
C ASN A 181 15.22 -48.51 -28.06
N SER A 182 16.07 -48.22 -27.07
CA SER A 182 17.44 -48.75 -26.99
C SER A 182 17.48 -50.29 -26.92
N ARG A 183 16.55 -50.92 -26.17
CA ARG A 183 16.43 -52.39 -26.11
C ARG A 183 15.97 -53.02 -27.43
N ARG A 184 15.04 -52.37 -28.14
CA ARG A 184 14.57 -52.86 -29.45
C ARG A 184 15.66 -52.81 -30.52
N GLN A 185 16.52 -51.80 -30.50
CA GLN A 185 17.62 -51.64 -31.48
C GLN A 185 18.80 -52.61 -31.24
N THR A 186 18.92 -53.17 -30.04
CA THR A 186 20.02 -54.08 -29.66
C THR A 186 19.65 -55.56 -29.78
N THR A 187 18.42 -55.89 -30.16
CA THR A 187 17.98 -57.26 -30.42
C THR A 187 18.00 -57.52 -31.93
N PRO A 188 18.98 -58.26 -32.48
CA PRO A 188 19.05 -58.60 -33.90
C PRO A 188 18.04 -59.67 -34.33
#